data_AF-A0A7C6FTL8-F1
#
_entry.id   AF-A0A7C6FTL8-F1
#
_cell.length_a   1.000
_cell.length_b   1.000
_cell.length_c   1.000
_cell.angle_alpha   90.00
_cell.angle_beta   90.00
_cell.angle_gamma   90.00
#
_symmetry.space_group_name_H-M   'P 1'
#
loop_
_entity.id
_entity.type
_entity.pdbx_description
1 polymer ?
#
loop_
_entity_poly.entity_id
_entity_poly.type
_entity_poly.pdbx_seq_one_letter_code
_entity_poly.pdbx_strand_id
1 'polypeptide(L)'
;MEIKKILMWGNSGSGKKTALKHLCHSLVENDSVIYGKITIYNEKLEIFCPTGAEQLKSCENLLSPNIDGAIILIDNTQGITTTCEEMMKIVEGKKIPFVIFANKQDLNNAPLNCHHSKVPILPTEANSGKGIMHGLNTLLEIMSPGYEKRKIEVINC
;
A
#
# COMPACT_ATOMS: atom_id res chain seq x y z
N MET A 1 6.99 -18.76 -12.37
CA MET A 1 6.96 -17.37 -11.89
C MET A 1 6.09 -17.33 -10.66
N GLU A 2 6.65 -16.92 -9.53
CA GLU A 2 5.93 -16.74 -8.29
C GLU A 2 4.98 -15.53 -8.40
N ILE A 3 3.81 -15.60 -7.79
CA ILE A 3 2.83 -14.52 -7.75
C ILE A 3 3.03 -13.79 -6.44
N LYS A 4 3.40 -12.51 -6.49
CA LYS A 4 3.56 -11.70 -5.28
C LYS A 4 2.21 -11.20 -4.78
N LYS A 5 1.96 -11.32 -3.49
CA LYS A 5 0.71 -10.90 -2.84
C LYS A 5 0.93 -9.57 -2.12
N ILE A 6 0.15 -8.58 -2.50
CA ILE A 6 0.21 -7.23 -1.94
C ILE A 6 -1.07 -6.95 -1.15
N LEU A 7 -0.92 -6.51 0.09
CA LEU A 7 -2.04 -6.03 0.90
C LEU A 7 -2.20 -4.51 0.69
N MET A 8 -3.35 -4.04 0.25
CA MET A 8 -3.70 -2.62 0.27
C MET A 8 -4.70 -2.35 1.40
N TRP A 9 -4.23 -1.66 2.42
CA TRP A 9 -4.92 -1.44 3.67
C TRP A 9 -5.14 0.05 3.95
N GLY A 10 -6.00 0.41 4.89
CA GLY A 10 -6.33 1.80 5.18
C GLY A 10 -7.77 1.96 5.66
N ASN A 11 -8.14 3.13 6.18
CA ASN A 11 -9.46 3.34 6.76
C ASN A 11 -10.61 3.23 5.75
N SER A 12 -11.85 3.12 6.25
CA SER A 12 -13.03 3.31 5.42
C SER A 12 -12.98 4.68 4.75
N GLY A 13 -13.35 4.76 3.48
CA GLY A 13 -13.31 6.02 2.72
C GLY A 13 -11.90 6.53 2.34
N SER A 14 -10.82 5.80 2.65
CA SER A 14 -9.46 6.24 2.30
C SER A 14 -9.17 6.21 0.79
N GLY A 15 -9.99 5.52 -0.01
CA GLY A 15 -9.86 5.46 -1.46
C GLY A 15 -9.31 4.14 -2.01
N LYS A 16 -9.20 3.08 -1.18
CA LYS A 16 -8.64 1.75 -1.57
C LYS A 16 -9.21 1.21 -2.88
N LYS A 17 -10.54 1.09 -2.96
CA LYS A 17 -11.24 0.58 -4.16
C LYS A 17 -10.93 1.43 -5.39
N THR A 18 -10.91 2.75 -5.25
CA THR A 18 -10.64 3.68 -6.35
C THR A 18 -9.19 3.56 -6.81
N ALA A 19 -8.22 3.53 -5.89
CA ALA A 19 -6.81 3.30 -6.19
C ALA A 19 -6.60 1.97 -6.92
N LEU A 20 -7.25 0.89 -6.46
CA LEU A 20 -7.14 -0.43 -7.06
C LEU A 20 -7.65 -0.49 -8.50
N LYS A 21 -8.70 0.28 -8.85
CA LYS A 21 -9.20 0.39 -10.24
C LYS A 21 -8.17 0.98 -11.22
N HIS A 22 -7.22 1.78 -10.73
CA HIS A 22 -6.13 2.30 -11.57
C HIS A 22 -5.01 1.30 -11.78
N LEU A 23 -4.90 0.27 -10.93
CA LEU A 23 -3.88 -0.78 -11.03
C LEU A 23 -4.38 -1.97 -11.84
N CYS A 24 -5.63 -2.38 -11.63
CA CYS A 24 -6.14 -3.65 -12.12
C CYS A 24 -7.24 -3.44 -13.17
N HIS A 25 -7.12 -4.12 -14.32
CA HIS A 25 -8.11 -4.06 -15.39
C HIS A 25 -9.46 -4.69 -14.99
N SER A 26 -9.43 -5.71 -14.13
CA SER A 26 -10.61 -6.37 -13.59
C SER A 26 -10.48 -6.55 -12.08
N LEU A 27 -11.61 -6.36 -11.39
CA LEU A 27 -11.72 -6.53 -9.95
C LEU A 27 -12.76 -7.60 -9.64
N VAL A 28 -12.45 -8.42 -8.63
CA VAL A 28 -13.43 -9.31 -7.99
C VAL A 28 -13.71 -8.73 -6.61
N GLU A 29 -14.98 -8.61 -6.27
CA GLU A 29 -15.43 -8.07 -5.00
C GLU A 29 -16.39 -9.06 -4.34
N ASN A 30 -16.15 -9.34 -3.08
CA ASN A 30 -17.11 -10.01 -2.19
C ASN A 30 -17.26 -9.18 -0.92
N ASP A 31 -18.10 -9.62 0.02
CA ASP A 31 -18.42 -8.85 1.22
C ASP A 31 -17.19 -8.55 2.11
N SER A 32 -16.13 -9.35 2.02
CA SER A 32 -14.95 -9.27 2.89
C SER A 32 -13.69 -8.73 2.22
N VAL A 33 -13.56 -8.82 0.90
CA VAL A 33 -12.37 -8.40 0.17
C VAL A 33 -12.68 -7.95 -1.26
N ILE A 34 -12.02 -6.87 -1.67
CA ILE A 34 -11.84 -6.50 -3.09
C ILE A 34 -10.45 -6.98 -3.52
N TYR A 35 -10.39 -7.63 -4.66
CA TYR A 35 -9.18 -8.26 -5.18
C TYR A 35 -8.97 -7.90 -6.64
N GLY A 36 -7.71 -7.73 -7.04
CA GLY A 36 -7.34 -7.51 -8.43
C GLY A 36 -5.98 -8.10 -8.77
N LYS A 37 -5.77 -8.34 -10.07
CA LYS A 37 -4.49 -8.80 -10.62
C LYS A 37 -3.90 -7.73 -11.54
N ILE A 38 -2.58 -7.59 -11.47
CA ILE A 38 -1.81 -6.77 -12.41
C ILE A 38 -0.54 -7.55 -12.78
N THR A 39 -0.06 -7.37 -14.02
CA THR A 39 1.27 -7.80 -14.42
C THR A 39 2.10 -6.57 -14.76
N ILE A 40 3.25 -6.39 -14.09
CA ILE A 40 4.14 -5.24 -14.26
C ILE A 40 5.59 -5.72 -14.25
N TYR A 41 6.44 -5.26 -15.16
CA TYR A 41 7.82 -5.73 -15.33
C TYR A 41 7.98 -7.25 -15.39
N ASN A 42 7.00 -7.93 -16.00
CA ASN A 42 6.94 -9.39 -16.03
C ASN A 42 6.85 -10.02 -14.62
N GLU A 43 6.35 -9.30 -13.62
CA GLU A 43 5.96 -9.80 -12.31
C GLU A 43 4.43 -9.86 -12.22
N LYS A 44 3.90 -10.97 -11.71
CA LYS A 44 2.46 -11.13 -11.47
C LYS A 44 2.15 -10.75 -10.03
N LEU A 45 1.27 -9.77 -9.86
CA LEU A 45 0.85 -9.30 -8.54
C LEU A 45 -0.63 -9.61 -8.31
N GLU A 46 -0.94 -10.04 -7.10
CA GLU A 46 -2.29 -10.15 -6.56
C GLU A 46 -2.45 -9.11 -5.45
N ILE A 47 -3.38 -8.17 -5.62
CA ILE A 47 -3.60 -7.08 -4.66
C ILE A 47 -4.93 -7.30 -3.95
N PHE A 48 -4.90 -7.34 -2.62
CA PHE A 48 -6.05 -7.60 -1.76
C PHE A 48 -6.38 -6.36 -0.92
N CYS A 49 -7.65 -5.97 -0.91
CA CYS A 49 -8.18 -4.86 -0.14
C CYS A 49 -9.31 -5.36 0.76
N PRO A 50 -9.08 -5.59 2.07
CA PRO A 50 -10.14 -5.97 2.98
C PRO A 50 -11.27 -4.91 3.01
N THR A 51 -12.52 -5.35 2.91
CA THR A 51 -13.73 -4.54 3.02
C THR A 51 -14.46 -4.88 4.31
N GLY A 52 -14.65 -3.90 5.21
CA GLY A 52 -15.43 -4.11 6.43
C GLY A 52 -14.92 -3.35 7.66
N ALA A 53 -15.78 -3.22 8.68
CA ALA A 53 -15.42 -2.56 9.94
C ALA A 53 -14.36 -3.35 10.75
N GLU A 54 -14.25 -4.66 10.51
CA GLU A 54 -13.30 -5.55 11.20
C GLU A 54 -11.96 -5.70 10.46
N GLN A 55 -11.55 -4.66 9.75
CA GLN A 55 -10.31 -4.63 8.95
C GLN A 55 -9.06 -5.03 9.75
N LEU A 56 -9.01 -4.83 11.07
CA LEU A 56 -7.88 -5.24 11.93
C LEU A 56 -7.92 -6.72 12.33
N LYS A 57 -9.06 -7.21 12.82
CA LYS A 57 -9.22 -8.60 13.30
C LYS A 57 -9.28 -9.60 12.15
N SER A 58 -9.92 -9.24 11.04
CA SER A 58 -9.92 -10.08 9.83
C SER A 58 -8.55 -10.15 9.16
N CYS A 59 -7.70 -9.12 9.31
CA CYS A 59 -6.34 -9.15 8.79
C CYS A 59 -5.47 -10.18 9.48
N GLU A 60 -5.62 -10.48 10.77
CA GLU A 60 -4.83 -11.57 11.40
C GLU A 60 -5.11 -12.94 10.75
N ASN A 61 -6.35 -13.19 10.33
CA ASN A 61 -6.76 -14.42 9.64
C ASN A 61 -6.47 -14.39 8.12
N LEU A 62 -6.47 -13.22 7.48
CA LEU A 62 -6.14 -13.03 6.05
C LEU A 62 -4.63 -12.91 5.78
N LEU A 63 -3.87 -12.40 6.75
CA LEU A 63 -2.41 -12.40 6.80
C LEU A 63 -1.90 -13.81 7.15
N SER A 64 -2.32 -14.80 6.34
CA SER A 64 -1.59 -16.05 6.16
C SER A 64 -0.13 -15.73 5.78
N PRO A 65 0.84 -16.64 5.99
CA PRO A 65 2.30 -16.38 5.90
C PRO A 65 2.87 -15.90 4.54
N ASN A 66 2.03 -15.47 3.58
CA ASN A 66 2.43 -15.25 2.19
C ASN A 66 2.12 -13.83 1.67
N ILE A 67 2.04 -12.79 2.51
CA ILE A 67 2.00 -11.40 2.03
C ILE A 67 3.43 -10.92 1.82
N ASP A 68 3.75 -10.53 0.59
CA ASP A 68 5.10 -10.11 0.20
C ASP A 68 5.33 -8.61 0.38
N GLY A 69 4.25 -7.82 0.38
CA GLY A 69 4.33 -6.36 0.54
C GLY A 69 3.00 -5.72 0.92
N ALA A 70 3.05 -4.50 1.44
CA ALA A 70 1.84 -3.77 1.82
C ALA A 70 1.83 -2.30 1.35
N ILE A 71 0.64 -1.77 1.12
CA ILE A 71 0.33 -0.38 0.84
C ILE A 71 -0.63 0.10 1.92
N ILE A 72 -0.21 1.07 2.73
CA ILE A 72 -1.08 1.73 3.72
C ILE A 72 -1.63 3.01 3.10
N LEU A 73 -2.91 3.00 2.76
CA LEU A 73 -3.61 4.11 2.10
C LEU A 73 -4.26 5.02 3.15
N ILE A 74 -3.69 6.21 3.34
CA ILE A 74 -4.12 7.21 4.32
C ILE A 74 -4.93 8.30 3.62
N ASP A 75 -6.07 8.67 4.19
CA ASP A 75 -6.80 9.85 3.78
C ASP A 75 -6.08 11.11 4.31
N ASN A 76 -5.44 11.87 3.43
CA ASN A 76 -4.65 13.03 3.86
C ASN A 76 -5.51 14.16 4.46
N THR A 77 -6.83 14.16 4.22
CA THR A 77 -7.74 15.11 4.88
C THR A 77 -7.96 14.79 6.35
N GLN A 78 -7.73 13.53 6.75
CA GLN A 78 -7.87 13.06 8.13
C GLN A 78 -6.52 12.89 8.84
N GLY A 79 -5.43 12.85 8.08
CA GLY A 79 -4.10 12.55 8.60
C GLY A 79 -3.98 11.11 9.08
N ILE A 80 -2.95 10.85 9.89
CA ILE A 80 -2.70 9.53 10.46
C ILE A 80 -3.61 9.34 11.68
N THR A 81 -4.47 8.32 11.62
CA THR A 81 -5.34 7.93 12.73
C THR A 81 -4.73 6.80 13.55
N THR A 82 -5.25 6.54 14.76
CA THR A 82 -4.85 5.39 15.59
C THR A 82 -4.94 4.07 14.83
N THR A 83 -6.00 3.88 14.02
CA THR A 83 -6.14 2.70 13.17
C THR A 83 -5.02 2.61 12.14
N CYS A 84 -4.61 3.72 11.53
CA CYS A 84 -3.46 3.72 10.61
C CYS A 84 -2.16 3.32 11.33
N GLU A 85 -1.94 3.82 12.55
CA GLU A 85 -0.76 3.43 13.35
C GLU A 85 -0.76 1.94 13.70
N GLU A 86 -1.90 1.39 14.09
CA GLU A 86 -2.05 -0.04 14.35
C GLU A 86 -1.75 -0.88 13.11
N MET A 87 -2.26 -0.48 11.94
CA MET A 87 -1.96 -1.13 10.67
C MET A 87 -0.46 -1.14 10.38
N MET A 88 0.22 0.01 10.56
CA MET A 88 1.66 0.14 10.35
C MET A 88 2.44 -0.75 11.32
N LYS A 89 2.08 -0.75 12.61
CA LYS A 89 2.71 -1.61 13.64
C LYS A 89 2.59 -3.10 13.30
N ILE A 90 1.43 -3.54 12.79
CA ILE A 90 1.20 -4.94 12.40
C ILE A 90 2.12 -5.33 11.22
N VAL A 91 2.19 -4.48 10.20
CA VAL A 91 3.02 -4.72 9.00
C VAL A 91 4.51 -4.71 9.35
N GLU A 92 4.96 -3.74 10.16
CA GLU A 92 6.33 -3.68 10.67
C GLU A 92 6.69 -4.90 11.53
N GLY A 93 5.82 -5.28 12.47
CA GLY A 93 6.03 -6.44 13.35
C GLY A 93 6.18 -7.75 12.58
N LYS A 94 5.50 -7.87 11.42
CA LYS A 94 5.63 -9.02 10.50
C LYS A 94 6.79 -8.90 9.52
N LYS A 95 7.58 -7.82 9.57
CA LYS A 95 8.69 -7.52 8.65
C LYS A 95 8.26 -7.50 7.17
N ILE A 96 7.02 -7.11 6.91
CA ILE A 96 6.50 -6.97 5.55
C ILE A 96 6.95 -5.59 5.03
N PRO A 97 7.63 -5.51 3.86
CA PRO A 97 7.99 -4.23 3.26
C PRO A 97 6.72 -3.47 2.87
N PHE A 98 6.70 -2.17 3.14
CA PHE A 98 5.50 -1.36 2.85
C PHE A 98 5.81 0.08 2.51
N VAL A 99 4.80 0.71 1.92
CA VAL A 99 4.76 2.12 1.57
C VAL A 99 3.46 2.75 2.06
N ILE A 100 3.48 4.07 2.26
CA ILE A 100 2.30 4.84 2.64
C ILE A 100 1.85 5.65 1.43
N PHE A 101 0.58 5.54 1.05
CA PHE A 101 -0.04 6.42 0.06
C PHE A 101 -0.79 7.51 0.82
N ALA A 102 -0.30 8.74 0.71
CA ALA A 102 -0.97 9.94 1.22
C ALA A 102 -2.05 10.36 0.20
N ASN A 103 -3.24 9.79 0.32
CA ASN A 103 -4.30 9.93 -0.67
C ASN A 103 -5.14 11.20 -0.47
N LYS A 104 -5.83 11.64 -1.54
CA LYS A 104 -6.65 12.86 -1.58
C LYS A 104 -5.83 14.15 -1.53
N GLN A 105 -4.68 14.16 -2.22
CA GLN A 105 -3.82 15.34 -2.35
C GLN A 105 -4.52 16.52 -3.05
N ASP A 106 -5.56 16.23 -3.84
CA ASP A 106 -6.46 17.21 -4.44
C ASP A 106 -7.29 17.99 -3.40
N LEU A 107 -7.50 17.41 -2.20
CA LEU A 107 -8.26 18.04 -1.11
C LEU A 107 -7.37 18.58 0.00
N ASN A 108 -6.29 17.88 0.33
CA ASN A 108 -5.29 18.34 1.28
C ASN A 108 -3.90 17.85 0.84
N ASN A 109 -2.98 18.78 0.59
CA ASN A 109 -1.61 18.48 0.17
C ASN A 109 -0.56 18.75 1.27
N ALA A 110 -1.00 18.97 2.51
CA ALA A 110 -0.09 19.10 3.63
C ALA A 110 0.74 17.81 3.80
N PRO A 111 2.04 17.90 4.14
CA PRO A 111 2.85 16.73 4.43
C PRO A 111 2.26 15.88 5.55
N LEU A 112 2.18 14.56 5.36
CA LEU A 112 1.88 13.64 6.46
C LEU A 112 3.07 13.58 7.41
N ASN A 113 2.86 14.03 8.64
CA ASN A 113 3.84 13.82 9.69
C ASN A 113 3.72 12.38 10.21
N CYS A 114 4.63 11.52 9.79
CA CYS A 114 4.69 10.13 10.23
C CYS A 114 5.94 9.91 11.08
N HIS A 115 5.77 9.37 12.28
CA HIS A 115 6.89 9.02 13.16
C HIS A 115 7.76 7.87 12.60
N HIS A 116 7.30 7.16 11.57
CA HIS A 116 8.02 6.08 10.88
C HIS A 116 8.95 6.65 9.78
N SER A 117 10.00 7.35 10.19
CA SER A 117 10.90 8.15 9.32
C SER A 117 11.59 7.41 8.15
N LYS A 118 11.52 6.08 8.09
CA LYS A 118 12.16 5.26 7.04
C LYS A 118 11.19 4.73 5.99
N VAL A 119 9.88 4.89 6.20
CA VAL A 119 8.84 4.38 5.31
C VAL A 119 8.56 5.43 4.22
N PRO A 120 8.63 5.09 2.93
CA PRO A 120 8.27 6.04 1.88
C PRO A 120 6.81 6.46 1.98
N ILE A 121 6.57 7.77 1.93
CA ILE A 121 5.24 8.39 1.87
C ILE A 121 5.08 8.97 0.47
N LEU A 122 4.10 8.47 -0.27
CA LEU A 122 3.88 8.80 -1.67
C LEU A 122 2.58 9.62 -1.80
N PRO A 123 2.63 10.83 -2.37
CA PRO A 123 1.42 11.60 -2.61
C PRO A 123 0.58 10.92 -3.70
N THR A 124 -0.71 10.70 -3.43
CA THR A 124 -1.63 10.08 -4.40
C THR A 124 -2.97 10.80 -4.50
N GLU A 125 -3.59 10.70 -5.68
CA GLU A 125 -4.97 11.13 -5.93
C GLU A 125 -5.73 9.96 -6.55
N ALA A 126 -6.46 9.20 -5.75
CA ALA A 126 -7.13 7.99 -6.23
C ALA A 126 -8.18 8.27 -7.33
N ASN A 127 -8.77 9.47 -7.41
CA ASN A 127 -9.76 9.80 -8.44
C ASN A 127 -9.12 10.05 -9.82
N SER A 128 -7.92 10.62 -9.85
CA SER A 128 -7.19 10.92 -11.10
C SER A 128 -6.18 9.83 -11.45
N GLY A 129 -5.84 8.96 -10.49
CA GLY A 129 -4.81 7.94 -10.62
C GLY A 129 -3.39 8.47 -10.42
N LYS A 130 -3.20 9.78 -10.16
CA LYS A 130 -1.85 10.35 -9.95
C LYS A 130 -1.16 9.70 -8.77
N GLY A 131 0.13 9.37 -8.96
CA GLY A 131 0.98 8.78 -7.93
C GLY A 131 0.73 7.29 -7.65
N ILE A 132 -0.39 6.70 -8.09
CA ILE A 132 -0.77 5.32 -7.75
C ILE A 132 0.22 4.30 -8.33
N MET A 133 0.52 4.38 -9.63
CA MET A 133 1.50 3.48 -10.28
C MET A 133 2.93 3.74 -9.78
N HIS A 134 3.29 5.00 -9.54
CA HIS A 134 4.59 5.34 -9.00
C HIS A 134 4.78 4.72 -7.61
N GLY A 135 3.78 4.83 -6.73
CA GLY A 135 3.86 4.23 -5.40
C GLY A 135 3.89 2.71 -5.40
N LEU A 136 3.21 2.05 -6.35
CA LEU A 136 3.33 0.60 -6.52
C LEU A 136 4.75 0.22 -6.95
N ASN A 137 5.35 0.95 -7.90
CA ASN A 137 6.73 0.73 -8.31
C ASN A 137 7.71 0.90 -7.16
N THR A 138 7.54 1.94 -6.33
CA THR A 138 8.35 2.15 -5.12
C THR A 138 8.28 0.95 -4.19
N LEU A 139 7.10 0.36 -3.99
CA LEU A 139 6.96 -0.86 -3.17
C LEU A 139 7.75 -2.03 -3.78
N LEU A 140 7.62 -2.27 -5.09
CA LEU A 140 8.33 -3.35 -5.78
C LEU A 140 9.85 -3.17 -5.71
N GLU A 141 10.34 -1.94 -5.78
CA GLU A 141 11.76 -1.62 -5.61
C GLU A 141 12.27 -1.99 -4.22
N ILE A 142 11.48 -1.72 -3.17
CA ILE A 142 11.80 -2.10 -1.77
C ILE A 142 11.79 -3.61 -1.60
N MET A 143 10.83 -4.30 -2.23
CA MET A 143 10.72 -5.76 -2.20
C MET A 143 11.83 -6.45 -2.99
N SER A 144 12.51 -5.75 -3.90
CA SER A 144 13.52 -6.34 -4.77
C SER A 144 14.83 -6.61 -4.01
N PRO A 145 15.47 -7.78 -4.22
CA PRO A 145 16.78 -8.07 -3.68
C PRO A 145 17.79 -6.97 -4.08
N GLY A 146 18.44 -6.34 -3.10
CA GLY A 146 19.44 -5.28 -3.35
C GLY A 146 18.95 -3.84 -3.18
N TYR A 147 17.72 -3.60 -2.72
CA TYR A 147 17.26 -2.25 -2.35
C TYR A 147 18.23 -1.50 -1.41
N GLU A 148 18.79 -2.17 -0.39
CA GLU A 148 19.77 -1.54 0.51
C GLU A 148 21.09 -1.18 -0.19
N LYS A 149 21.54 -1.99 -1.17
CA LYS A 149 22.75 -1.71 -1.96
C LYS A 149 22.57 -0.45 -2.82
N ARG A 150 21.39 -0.25 -3.41
CA ARG A 150 21.06 0.94 -4.22
C ARG A 150 20.95 2.22 -3.39
N LYS A 151 20.52 2.17 -2.12
CA LYS A 151 20.59 3.32 -1.21
C LYS A 151 22.03 3.74 -0.87
N ILE A 152 22.97 2.79 -0.87
CA ILE A 152 24.39 3.05 -0.59
C ILE A 152 25.11 3.57 -1.85
N GLU A 153 24.68 3.17 -3.05
CA GLU A 153 25.25 3.66 -4.32
C GLU A 153 24.80 5.08 -4.69
N VAL A 154 23.71 5.59 -4.13
CA VAL A 154 23.31 7.01 -4.26
C VAL A 154 23.93 7.84 -3.12
N ILE A 155 25.25 7.78 -2.99
CA ILE A 155 26.07 8.79 -2.30
C ILE A 155 27.35 8.97 -3.12
N ASN A 156 27.41 10.12 -3.82
CA ASN A 156 28.58 10.89 -4.30
C ASN A 156 28.43 11.31 -5.77
N CYS A 157 27.83 12.49 -5.96
CA CYS A 157 28.26 13.45 -6.97
C CYS A 157 28.41 14.79 -6.24
#